data_AF-A0A654BKN7-F1
#
_entry.id   AF-A0A654BKN7-F1
#
_cell.length_a   1.000
_cell.length_b   1.000
_cell.length_c   1.000
_cell.angle_alpha   90.00
_cell.angle_beta   90.00
_cell.angle_gamma   90.00
#
_symmetry.space_group_name_H-M   'P 1'
#
loop_
_entity.id
_entity.type
_entity.pdbx_description
1 polymer ?
#
loop_
_entity_poly.entity_id
_entity_poly.type
_entity_poly.pdbx_seq_one_letter_code
_entity_poly.pdbx_strand_id
1 'polypeptide(L)' 'MLVDAAARYQFRRIRLSLDVKNLFDKVYAGSCFAFIGNPTSCTSGAARTVIGTARYRF' A
#
# COMPACT_ATOMS: atom_id res chain seq x y z
N MET A 1 4.56 9.52 -9.26
CA MET A 1 4.21 9.73 -7.85
C MET A 1 3.36 8.55 -7.40
N LEU A 2 3.61 8.01 -6.21
CA LEU A 2 2.71 7.04 -5.57
C LEU A 2 1.70 7.84 -4.74
N VAL A 3 0.44 7.45 -4.82
CA VAL A 3 -0.65 8.13 -4.10
C VAL A 3 -1.41 7.07 -3.32
N ASP A 4 -1.58 7.35 -2.04
CA ASP A 4 -2.34 6.53 -1.11
C ASP A 4 -3.58 7.31 -0.68
N ALA A 5 -4.68 6.59 -0.45
CA ALA A 5 -5.94 7.17 0.01
C ALA A 5 -6.42 6.41 1.24
N ALA A 6 -6.81 7.14 2.28
CA ALA A 6 -7.37 6.57 3.49
C ALA A 6 -8.69 7.26 3.84
N ALA A 7 -9.72 6.46 4.11
CA ALA A 7 -11.00 6.91 4.60
C ALA A 7 -11.27 6.25 5.96
N ARG A 8 -11.68 7.03 6.95
CA ARG A 8 -12.05 6.51 8.27
C ARG A 8 -13.43 7.01 8.64
N TYR A 9 -14.27 6.09 9.09
CA TYR A 9 -15.59 6.41 9.61
C TYR A 9 -15.73 5.86 11.03
N GLN A 10 -16.20 6.69 11.94
CA GLN A 10 -16.42 6.29 13.34
C GLN A 10 -17.89 6.46 13.68
N PHE A 11 -18.51 5.36 14.09
CA PHE A 11 -19.92 5.33 14.49
C PHE A 11 -20.09 4.60 15.82
N ARG A 12 -20.39 5.38 16.86
CA ARG A 12 -20.57 4.89 18.24
C ARG A 12 -19.37 4.04 18.70
N ARG A 13 -19.55 2.72 18.78
CA ARG A 13 -18.56 1.73 19.22
C ARG A 13 -17.80 1.07 18.07
N ILE A 14 -18.15 1.38 16.82
CA ILE A 14 -17.56 0.81 15.62
C ILE A 14 -16.68 1.87 14.94
N ARG A 15 -15.47 1.46 14.57
CA ARG A 15 -14.57 2.24 13.71
C ARG A 15 -14.31 1.45 12.44
N LEU A 16 -14.69 2.01 11.31
CA LEU A 16 -14.38 1.51 9.98
C LEU A 16 -13.21 2.32 9.43
N SER A 17 -12.28 1.66 8.75
CA SER A 17 -11.16 2.30 8.06
C SER A 17 -10.94 1.57 6.75
N LEU A 18 -10.77 2.33 5.67
CA LEU A 18 -10.46 1.85 4.34
C LEU A 18 -9.16 2.53 3.91
N ASP A 19 -8.13 1.73 3.68
CA ASP A 19 -6.80 2.19 3.29
C ASP A 19 -6.49 1.61 1.91
N VAL A 20 -6.22 2.48 0.94
CA VAL A 20 -5.88 2.12 -0.44
C VAL A 20 -4.48 2.60 -0.71
N LYS A 21 -3.55 1.66 -0.86
CA LYS A 21 -2.17 1.93 -1.24
C LYS A 21 -2.00 1.79 -2.73
N ASN A 22 -1.17 2.65 -3.32
CA ASN A 22 -0.97 2.70 -4.76
C ASN A 22 -2.32 2.83 -5.51
N LEU A 23 -3.07 3.88 -5.21
CA LEU A 23 -4.44 4.12 -5.68
C LEU A 23 -4.58 4.00 -7.20
N PHE A 24 -3.57 4.43 -7.94
CA PHE A 24 -3.53 4.42 -9.40
C PHE A 24 -2.88 3.15 -10.00
N ASP A 25 -2.60 2.13 -9.17
CA ASP A 25 -1.97 0.88 -9.58
C ASP A 25 -0.72 1.08 -10.45
N LYS A 26 0.13 2.02 -10.02
CA LYS A 26 1.34 2.36 -10.75
C LYS A 26 2.35 1.23 -10.62
N VAL A 27 2.90 0.77 -11.74
CA VAL A 27 4.07 -0.12 -11.78
C VAL A 27 5.34 0.70 -11.54
N TYR A 28 6.17 0.26 -10.58
CA TYR A 28 7.44 0.88 -10.25
C TYR A 28 8.43 -0.16 -9.71
N ALA A 29 9.73 0.15 -9.72
CA ALA A 29 10.75 -0.67 -9.06
C ALA A 29 10.76 -0.37 -7.55
N GLY A 30 10.61 -1.39 -6.71
CA GLY A 30 10.61 -1.27 -5.26
C GLY A 30 12.02 -1.18 -4.67
N SER A 31 12.91 -2.05 -5.11
CA SER A 31 14.34 -2.00 -4.78
C SER A 31 15.17 -2.46 -5.98
N CYS A 32 16.38 -1.93 -6.12
CA CYS A 32 17.33 -2.38 -7.14
C CYS A 32 18.66 -2.71 -6.47
N PHE A 33 19.21 -3.86 -6.81
CA PHE A 33 20.49 -4.35 -6.30
C PHE A 33 21.50 -4.37 -7.45
N ALA A 34 22.60 -3.66 -7.28
CA ALA A 34 23.75 -3.74 -8.17
C ALA A 34 24.77 -4.69 -7.54
N PHE A 35 25.00 -5.84 -8.18
CA PHE A 35 26.09 -6.74 -7.81
C PHE A 35 27.29 -6.43 -8.71
N ILE A 36 28.49 -6.32 -8.12
CA ILE A 36 29.73 -6.11 -8.89
C ILE A 36 29.87 -7.29 -9.85
N GLY A 37 29.76 -7.03 -11.16
CA GLY A 37 29.86 -8.05 -12.22
C GLY A 37 28.53 -8.65 -12.72
N ASN A 38 27.36 -8.18 -12.30
CA ASN A 38 26.05 -8.66 -12.80
C ASN A 38 25.12 -7.49 -13.20
N PRO A 39 24.13 -7.69 -14.10
CA PRO A 39 23.18 -6.63 -14.44
C PRO A 39 22.34 -6.28 -13.22
N THR A 40 21.95 -5.01 -13.13
CA THR A 40 21.13 -4.50 -12.02
C THR A 40 19.81 -5.26 -11.95
N SER A 41 19.59 -5.96 -10.84
CA SER A 41 18.34 -6.70 -10.60
C SER A 41 17.40 -5.85 -9.77
N CYS A 42 16.20 -5.56 -10.30
CA CYS A 42 15.19 -4.80 -9.59
C CYS A 42 13.99 -5.68 -9.20
N THR A 43 13.48 -5.46 -7.99
CA THR A 43 12.21 -6.02 -7.54
C THR A 43 11.06 -5.09 -7.92
N SER A 44 9.90 -5.64 -8.26
CA SER A 44 8.69 -4.85 -8.49
C SER A 44 8.16 -4.30 -7.17
N GLY A 45 7.80 -3.03 -7.15
CA GLY A 45 7.07 -2.41 -6.05
C GLY A 45 5.68 -3.02 -5.88
N ALA A 46 5.07 -2.80 -4.72
CA ALA A 46 3.76 -3.37 -4.40
C ALA A 46 2.68 -2.83 -5.35
N ALA A 47 1.86 -3.73 -5.89
CA ALA A 47 0.67 -3.40 -6.65
C ALA A 47 -0.39 -2.72 -5.76
N ARG A 48 -1.48 -2.24 -6.36
CA ARG A 48 -2.59 -1.64 -5.62
C ARG A 48 -3.10 -2.58 -4.54
N THR A 49 -3.12 -2.08 -3.30
CA THR A 49 -3.56 -2.85 -2.13
C THR A 49 -4.71 -2.13 -1.46
N VAL A 50 -5.81 -2.83 -1.19
CA VAL A 50 -7.01 -2.28 -0.53
C VAL A 50 -7.20 -3.02 0.79
N ILE A 51 -7.17 -2.28 1.91
CA ILE A 51 -7.29 -2.82 3.25
C ILE A 51 -8.51 -2.20 3.93
N GLY A 52 -9.53 -3.02 4.19
CA GLY A 52 -10.66 -2.67 5.05
C GLY A 52 -10.40 -3.15 6.47
N THR A 53 -10.54 -2.27 7.46
CA THR A 53 -10.44 -2.62 8.87
C THR A 53 -11.69 -2.17 9.61
N ALA A 54 -12.32 -3.08 10.34
CA ALA A 54 -13.40 -2.78 11.27
C ALA A 54 -12.93 -3.07 12.70
N ARG A 55 -13.12 -2.11 13.61
CA ARG A 55 -12.76 -2.26 15.02
C ARG A 55 -13.96 -1.92 15.89
N TYR A 56 -14.33 -2.85 16.76
CA TYR A 56 -15.35 -2.65 17.79
C TYR A 56 -14.69 -2.38 19.14
N ARG A 57 -15.25 -1.46 19.94
CA ARG A 57 -14.86 -1.23 21.34
C ARG A 57 -16.05 -1.61 22.24
N PHE A 58 -15.83 -2.58 23.12
CA PHE A 58 -16.79 -2.98 24.15
C PHE A 58 -16.84 -1.95 25.28
#